data_AF-A0A9D6J7P0-F1
#
_entry.id   AF-A0A9D6J7P0-F1
#
_cell.length_a   1.000
_cell.length_b   1.000
_cell.length_c   1.000
_cell.angle_alpha   90.00
_cell.angle_beta   90.00
_cell.angle_gamma   90.00
#
_symmetry.space_group_name_H-M   'P 1'
#
loop_
_entity.id
_entity.type
_entity.pdbx_description
1 polymer ?
#
loop_
_entity_poly.entity_id
_entity_poly.type
_entity_poly.pdbx_seq_one_letter_code
_entity_poly.pdbx_strand_id
1 'polypeptide(L)' 'MQKERRIITTVIAFSFLLCTGTVGYRFIEGNKWSYFDGFFMTIITLATVGYNETHPLSDKGRVFTVAL' A
#
# COMPACT_ATOMS: atom_id res chain seq x y z
N MET A 1 6.98 26.73 -11.77
CA MET A 1 5.51 26.56 -11.86
C MET A 1 5.02 25.23 -12.44
N GLN A 2 5.25 24.86 -13.71
CA GLN A 2 4.70 23.59 -14.26
C GLN A 2 5.37 22.32 -13.69
N LYS A 3 6.70 22.33 -13.48
CA LYS A 3 7.45 21.20 -12.87
C LYS A 3 7.02 20.95 -11.40
N GLU A 4 6.88 22.01 -10.62
CA GLU A 4 6.44 21.93 -9.21
C GLU A 4 5.04 21.31 -9.09
N ARG A 5 4.10 21.69 -9.97
CA ARG A 5 2.76 21.08 -10.00
C ARG A 5 2.79 19.57 -10.29
N ARG A 6 3.69 19.11 -11.16
CA ARG A 6 3.85 17.67 -11.47
C ARG A 6 4.41 16.89 -10.28
N ILE A 7 5.41 17.45 -9.59
CA ILE A 7 6.00 16.82 -8.39
C ILE A 7 4.94 16.71 -7.29
N ILE A 8 4.23 17.79 -7.01
CA ILE A 8 3.17 17.80 -5.99
C ILE A 8 2.09 16.77 -6.32
N THR A 9 1.64 16.70 -7.58
CA THR A 9 0.63 15.72 -8.00
C THR A 9 1.12 14.29 -7.80
N THR A 10 2.38 14.00 -8.13
CA THR A 10 2.98 12.67 -7.95
C THR A 10 3.09 12.30 -6.46
N VAL A 11 3.53 13.24 -5.63
CA VAL A 11 3.63 13.05 -4.17
C VAL A 11 2.24 12.79 -3.59
N ILE A 12 1.24 13.56 -3.98
CA ILE A 12 -0.15 13.37 -3.52
C ILE A 12 -0.67 12.00 -3.96
N ALA A 13 -0.48 11.61 -5.22
CA ALA A 13 -0.92 10.30 -5.72
C ALA A 13 -0.22 9.16 -4.96
N PHE A 14 1.08 9.28 -4.71
CA PHE A 14 1.84 8.29 -3.96
C PHE A 14 1.39 8.21 -2.49
N SER A 15 1.19 9.35 -1.83
CA SER A 15 0.64 9.39 -0.46
C SER A 15 -0.78 8.81 -0.41
N PHE A 16 -1.60 9.02 -1.44
CA PHE A 16 -2.92 8.43 -1.55
C PHE A 16 -2.84 6.89 -1.66
N LEU A 17 -1.96 6.36 -2.51
CA LEU A 17 -1.71 4.92 -2.62
C LEU A 17 -1.20 4.33 -1.30
N LEU A 18 -0.27 5.02 -0.62
CA LEU A 18 0.22 4.59 0.69
C LEU A 18 -0.90 4.49 1.73
N CYS A 19 -1.75 5.52 1.84
CA CYS A 19 -2.85 5.53 2.77
C CYS A 19 -3.90 4.46 2.44
N THR A 20 -4.28 4.35 1.16
CA THR A 20 -5.29 3.36 0.71
C THR A 20 -4.78 1.93 0.85
N GLY A 21 -3.52 1.66 0.51
CA GLY A 21 -2.88 0.36 0.76
C GLY A 21 -2.85 0.01 2.25
N THR A 22 -2.37 0.93 3.09
CA THR A 22 -2.25 0.72 4.54
C THR A 22 -3.59 0.41 5.19
N VAL A 23 -4.61 1.23 4.90
CA VAL A 23 -5.96 1.05 5.45
C VAL A 23 -6.64 -0.17 4.82
N GLY A 24 -6.44 -0.40 3.52
CA GLY A 24 -7.00 -1.54 2.79
C GLY A 24 -6.52 -2.87 3.35
N TYR A 25 -5.20 -3.03 3.56
CA TYR A 25 -4.65 -4.22 4.19
C TYR A 25 -5.20 -4.45 5.60
N ARG A 26 -5.22 -3.41 6.45
CA ARG A 26 -5.78 -3.52 7.81
C ARG A 26 -7.27 -3.90 7.79
N PHE A 27 -8.03 -3.35 6.86
CA PHE A 27 -9.47 -3.59 6.75
C PHE A 27 -9.77 -4.99 6.21
N ILE A 28 -9.06 -5.43 5.17
CA ILE A 28 -9.29 -6.74 4.51
C ILE A 28 -8.77 -7.88 5.37
N GLU A 29 -7.57 -7.73 5.93
CA GLU A 29 -6.90 -8.79 6.69
C GLU A 29 -7.26 -8.76 8.19
N GLY A 30 -7.80 -7.65 8.69
CA GLY A 30 -8.37 -7.55 10.03
C GLY A 30 -7.33 -7.54 11.15
N ASN A 31 -7.66 -8.14 12.30
CA ASN A 31 -6.87 -8.06 13.54
C ASN A 31 -5.47 -8.68 13.47
N LYS A 32 -5.19 -9.53 12.48
CA LYS A 32 -3.87 -10.14 12.29
C LYS A 32 -2.82 -9.21 11.69
N TRP A 33 -3.24 -8.11 11.07
CA TRP A 33 -2.33 -7.13 10.46
C TRP A 33 -2.40 -5.81 11.20
N SER A 34 -1.33 -5.33 11.81
CA SER A 34 -1.29 -3.97 12.34
C SER A 34 -1.35 -2.94 11.20
N TYR A 35 -1.64 -1.68 11.53
CA TYR A 35 -1.50 -0.59 10.55
C TYR A 35 -0.07 -0.48 10.03
N PHE A 36 0.93 -0.82 10.86
CA PHE A 36 2.32 -0.81 10.43
C PHE A 36 2.62 -1.94 9.44
N ASP A 37 2.03 -3.12 9.61
CA ASP A 37 2.19 -4.23 8.66
C ASP A 37 1.59 -3.88 7.29
N GLY A 38 0.42 -3.23 7.28
CA GLY A 38 -0.20 -2.71 6.07
C GLY A 38 0.64 -1.63 5.39
N PHE A 39 1.23 -0.72 6.17
CA PHE A 39 2.12 0.33 5.66
C PHE A 39 3.40 -0.25 5.06
N PHE A 40 4.05 -1.17 5.79
CA PHE A 40 5.25 -1.86 5.33
C PHE A 40 4.97 -2.63 4.04
N MET A 41 3.89 -3.41 3.99
CA MET A 41 3.47 -4.16 2.80
C MET A 41 3.21 -3.24 1.61
N THR A 42 2.55 -2.10 1.83
CA THR A 42 2.29 -1.12 0.76
C THR A 42 3.59 -0.53 0.22
N ILE A 43 4.54 -0.17 1.09
CA ILE A 43 5.84 0.35 0.67
C ILE A 43 6.60 -0.67 -0.17
N ILE A 44 6.77 -1.90 0.31
CA ILE A 44 7.56 -2.91 -0.41
C ILE A 44 6.92 -3.32 -1.74
N THR A 45 5.59 -3.19 -1.85
CA THR A 45 4.83 -3.44 -3.08
C THR A 45 5.04 -2.31 -4.09
N LEU A 46 4.79 -1.06 -3.70
CA LEU A 46 4.96 0.11 -4.59
C LEU A 46 6.43 0.33 -4.98
N ALA A 47 7.37 -0.02 -4.08
CA ALA A 47 8.80 0.02 -4.37
C ALA A 47 9.29 -1.18 -5.19
N THR A 48 8.43 -2.15 -5.51
CA THR A 48 8.75 -3.38 -6.25
C THR A 48 9.84 -4.25 -5.60
N VAL A 49 10.02 -4.11 -4.28
CA VAL A 49 11.02 -4.88 -3.52
C VAL A 49 10.49 -6.28 -3.21
N GLY A 50 9.25 -6.38 -2.74
CA GLY A 50 8.54 -7.65 -2.56
C GLY A 50 9.23 -8.68 -1.65
N TYR A 51 9.50 -8.35 -0.39
CA TYR A 51 10.05 -9.28 0.63
C TYR A 51 9.12 -10.44 1.05
N ASN A 52 8.10 -10.76 0.25
CA ASN A 52 6.91 -11.53 0.61
C ASN A 52 6.00 -10.83 1.63
N GLU A 53 4.86 -11.46 1.88
CA GLU A 53 3.81 -11.00 2.77
C GLU A 53 4.25 -11.02 4.25
N THR A 54 4.00 -9.94 4.99
CA THR A 54 4.32 -9.84 6.43
C THR A 54 3.60 -10.92 7.24
N HIS A 55 2.38 -11.26 6.82
CA HIS A 55 1.58 -12.38 7.30
C HIS A 55 0.84 -13.02 6.11
N PRO A 56 0.37 -14.26 6.21
CA PRO A 56 -0.41 -14.89 5.13
C PRO A 56 -1.61 -14.04 4.70
N LEU A 57 -1.62 -13.60 3.44
CA LEU A 57 -2.73 -12.89 2.80
C LEU A 57 -3.87 -13.86 2.54
N SER A 58 -5.09 -13.38 2.76
CA SER A 58 -6.27 -14.03 2.23
C SER A 58 -6.35 -13.88 0.71
N ASP A 59 -7.18 -14.68 0.04
CA ASP A 59 -7.43 -14.52 -1.39
C ASP A 59 -7.90 -13.09 -1.74
N LYS A 60 -8.68 -12.48 -0.84
CA LYS A 60 -9.12 -11.07 -0.98
C LYS A 60 -7.94 -10.10 -0.89
N GLY A 61 -7.01 -10.33 0.05
CA GLY A 61 -5.80 -9.51 0.19
C GLY A 61 -4.87 -9.62 -1.01
N ARG A 62 -4.80 -10.80 -1.63
CA ARG A 62 -4.04 -11.01 -2.88
C ARG A 62 -4.66 -10.23 -4.03
N VAL A 63 -5.97 -10.32 -4.23
CA VAL A 63 -6.68 -9.53 -5.27
C VAL A 63 -6.50 -8.04 -5.03
N PHE A 64 -6.57 -7.60 -3.77
CA PHE A 64 -6.30 -6.20 -3.41
C PHE A 64 -4.87 -5.78 -3.76
N THR A 65 -3.87 -6.61 -3.44
CA THR A 65 -2.45 -6.34 -3.76
C THR A 65 -2.22 -6.20 -5.26
N VAL A 66 -2.93 -6.97 -6.09
CA VAL A 66 -2.82 -6.86 -7.57
C VAL A 66 -3.41 -5.55 -8.09
N ALA A 67 -4.41 -4.99 -7.42
CA ALA A 67 -5.07 -3.75 -7.81
C ALA A 67 -4.39 -2.48 -7.26
N LEU A 68 -3.57 -2.63 -6.22
CA LEU A 68 -2.83 -1.57 -5.52
C LEU A 68 -1.61 -1.09 -6.32
#